data_AF-A0A2R6B314-F1
#
_entry.id   AF-A0A2R6B314-F1
#
_cell.length_a   1.000
_cell.length_b   1.000
_cell.length_c   1.000
_cell.angle_alpha   90.00
_cell.angle_beta   90.00
_cell.angle_gamma   90.00
#
_symmetry.space_group_name_H-M   'P 1'
#
loop_
_entity.id
_entity.type
_entity.pdbx_description
1 polymer ?
#
loop_
_entity_poly.entity_id
_entity_poly.type
_entity_poly.pdbx_seq_one_letter_code
_entity_poly.pdbx_strand_id
1 'polypeptide(L)' 'MKEQEKGFVASFSSGRQLFWLFKIVSVVTRYVPLTINENGIEIRALDDSHTCMIELLIPKDAFFEFFTKK' A
#
# COMPACT_ATOMS: atom_id res chain seq x y z
N MET A 1 -19.69 3.94 25.49
CA MET A 1 -19.06 2.92 24.63
C MET A 1 -17.91 3.59 23.90
N LYS A 2 -16.66 3.18 24.14
CA LYS A 2 -15.54 3.63 23.32
C LYS A 2 -15.55 2.78 22.04
N GLU A 3 -15.66 3.39 20.88
CA GLU A 3 -15.41 2.70 19.61
C GLU A 3 -14.01 2.10 19.67
N GLN A 4 -13.89 0.78 19.47
CA GLN A 4 -12.61 0.16 19.22
C GLN A 4 -12.15 0.64 17.83
N GLU A 5 -11.04 1.36 17.77
CA GLU A 5 -10.42 1.77 16.50
C GLU A 5 -9.97 0.52 15.75
N LYS A 6 -10.81 0.09 14.80
CA LYS A 6 -10.39 -0.86 13.76
C LYS A 6 -9.28 -0.20 12.96
N GLY A 7 -8.15 -0.89 12.82
CA GLY A 7 -6.98 -0.32 12.17
C GLY A 7 -6.11 -1.38 11.51
N PHE A 8 -5.06 -0.92 10.86
CA PHE A 8 -4.08 -1.78 10.22
C PHE A 8 -2.68 -1.26 10.54
N VAL A 9 -1.74 -2.19 10.71
CA VAL A 9 -0.33 -1.91 10.94
C VAL A 9 0.49 -2.61 9.85
N ALA A 10 1.28 -1.82 9.13
CA ALA A 10 2.36 -2.27 8.25
C ALA A 10 3.63 -1.48 8.57
N SER A 11 4.64 -2.16 9.10
CA SER A 11 5.92 -1.56 9.47
C SER A 11 6.98 -1.92 8.44
N PHE A 12 7.49 -0.94 7.70
CA PHE A 12 8.62 -1.12 6.79
C PHE A 12 9.93 -1.22 7.57
N SER A 13 10.91 -1.98 7.05
CA SER A 13 12.25 -2.06 7.68
C SER A 13 13.06 -0.76 7.53
N SER A 14 12.67 0.10 6.59
CA SER A 14 13.22 1.45 6.44
C SER A 14 12.19 2.40 5.84
N GLY A 15 12.14 3.64 6.33
CA GLY A 15 11.33 4.71 5.72
C GLY A 15 11.65 4.98 4.24
N ARG A 16 12.86 4.60 3.78
CA ARG A 16 13.23 4.68 2.35
C ARG A 16 12.37 3.78 1.45
N GLN A 17 11.92 2.63 1.95
CA GLN A 17 11.11 1.69 1.16
C GLN A 17 9.75 2.31 0.81
N LEU A 18 9.09 2.89 1.80
CA LEU A 18 7.81 3.59 1.60
C LEU A 18 7.97 4.81 0.68
N PHE A 19 9.07 5.57 0.83
CA PHE A 19 9.36 6.70 -0.06
C PHE A 19 9.48 6.25 -1.53
N TRP A 20 10.29 5.22 -1.80
CA TRP A 20 10.51 4.75 -3.17
C TRP A 20 9.26 4.14 -3.79
N LEU A 21 8.44 3.46 -2.97
CA LEU A 21 7.13 2.96 -3.39
C LEU A 21 6.26 4.08 -3.97
N PHE A 22 6.02 5.13 -3.18
CA PHE A 22 5.21 6.25 -3.64
C PHE A 22 5.89 7.04 -4.76
N LYS A 23 7.22 7.11 -4.77
CA LYS A 23 7.95 7.78 -5.84
C LYS A 23 7.69 7.12 -7.19
N ILE A 24 7.71 5.79 -7.26
CA ILE A 24 7.44 5.02 -8.49
C ILE A 24 5.98 5.20 -8.92
N VAL A 25 5.03 5.02 -8.00
CA VAL A 25 3.60 5.13 -8.32
C VAL A 25 3.23 6.55 -8.79
N SER A 26 3.84 7.58 -8.19
CA SER A 26 3.57 8.98 -8.53
C SER A 26 3.97 9.38 -9.96
N VAL A 27 4.79 8.57 -10.63
CA VAL A 27 5.14 8.79 -12.05
C VAL A 27 3.95 8.46 -12.96
N VAL A 28 3.08 7.54 -12.55
CA VAL A 28 1.96 7.06 -13.37
C VAL A 28 0.67 7.81 -13.03
N THR A 29 0.38 7.99 -11.75
CA THR A 29 -0.87 8.63 -11.32
C THR A 29 -0.69 9.39 -10.01
N ARG A 30 -1.52 10.42 -9.83
CA ARG A 30 -1.57 11.22 -8.60
C ARG A 30 -2.36 10.53 -7.48
N TYR A 31 -3.36 9.72 -7.83
CA TYR A 31 -4.25 9.08 -6.88
C TYR A 31 -4.22 7.57 -7.08
N VAL A 32 -4.02 6.85 -5.98
CA VAL A 32 -3.89 5.39 -6.01
C VAL A 32 -4.66 4.76 -4.85
N PRO A 33 -5.49 3.74 -5.11
CA PRO A 33 -6.07 2.95 -4.03
C PRO A 33 -4.99 2.05 -3.41
N LEU A 34 -4.96 2.01 -2.08
CA LEU A 34 -4.20 1.02 -1.32
C LEU A 34 -5.17 -0.04 -0.82
N THR A 35 -5.10 -1.23 -1.41
CA THR A 35 -5.89 -2.37 -0.98
C THR A 35 -5.06 -3.20 -0.02
N ILE A 36 -5.56 -3.42 1.19
CA ILE A 36 -4.87 -4.20 2.23
C ILE A 36 -5.65 -5.51 2.41
N ASN A 37 -4.95 -6.64 2.32
CA ASN A 37 -5.54 -7.96 2.51
C ASN A 37 -4.59 -8.90 3.29
N GLU A 38 -4.97 -10.16 3.43
CA GLU A 38 -4.19 -11.17 4.18
C GLU A 38 -2.84 -11.54 3.56
N ASN A 39 -2.61 -11.17 2.29
CA ASN A 39 -1.39 -11.43 1.54
C ASN A 39 -0.44 -10.23 1.49
N GLY A 40 -0.92 -9.02 1.78
CA GLY A 40 -0.10 -7.81 1.74
C GLY A 40 -0.84 -6.53 1.39
N ILE A 41 -0.11 -5.60 0.77
CA ILE A 41 -0.65 -4.36 0.20
C ILE A 41 -0.61 -4.46 -1.32
N GLU A 42 -1.75 -4.23 -1.95
CA GLU A 42 -1.94 -4.19 -3.39
C GLU A 42 -2.22 -2.76 -3.86
N ILE A 43 -1.57 -2.40 -4.95
CA ILE A 43 -1.74 -1.15 -5.67
C ILE A 43 -2.06 -1.50 -7.12
N ARG A 44 -3.23 -1.08 -7.59
CA ARG A 44 -3.59 -1.14 -9.01
C ARG A 44 -4.21 0.18 -9.42
N ALA A 45 -3.59 0.84 -10.40
CA ALA A 45 -4.11 2.10 -10.93
C ALA A 45 -3.75 2.29 -12.40
N LEU A 46 -4.63 2.99 -13.10
CA LEU A 46 -4.40 3.50 -14.45
C LEU A 46 -3.93 4.95 -14.38
N ASP A 47 -3.17 5.37 -15.38
CA ASP A 47 -2.94 6.78 -15.63
C ASP A 47 -4.22 7.45 -16.17
N ASP A 48 -4.25 8.79 -16.14
CA ASP A 48 -5.44 9.55 -16.55
C ASP A 48 -5.83 9.30 -18.02
N SER A 49 -4.85 8.98 -18.88
CA SER A 49 -5.11 8.68 -20.29
C SER A 49 -5.56 7.23 -20.55
N HIS A 50 -5.57 6.37 -19.53
CA HIS A 50 -5.91 4.95 -19.61
C HIS A 50 -5.03 4.17 -20.60
N THR A 51 -3.77 4.55 -20.74
CA THR A 51 -2.79 3.90 -21.64
C THR A 51 -1.76 3.07 -20.87
N CYS A 52 -1.59 3.34 -19.58
CA CYS A 52 -0.62 2.67 -18.72
C CYS A 52 -1.27 2.24 -17.41
N MET A 53 -0.97 1.02 -16.98
CA MET A 53 -1.40 0.48 -15.68
C MET A 53 -0.17 0.16 -14.83
N ILE A 54 -0.21 0.56 -13.57
CA ILE A 54 0.68 0.03 -12.55
C ILE A 54 -0.05 -1.04 -11.75
N GLU A 55 0.61 -2.16 -11.55
CA GLU A 55 0.17 -3.24 -10.68
C GLU A 55 1.34 -3.65 -9.79
N LEU A 56 1.15 -3.52 -8.47
CA LEU A 56 2.18 -3.79 -7.48
C LEU A 56 1.58 -4.54 -6.29
N LEU A 57 2.25 -5.62 -5.92
CA LEU A 57 2.00 -6.36 -4.69
C LEU A 57 3.22 -6.22 -3.77
N ILE A 58 3.00 -5.69 -2.57
CA ILE A 58 3.96 -5.78 -1.47
C ILE A 58 3.51 -6.95 -0.59
N PRO A 59 4.20 -8.10 -0.63
CA PRO A 59 3.80 -9.25 0.18
C PRO A 59 3.97 -8.94 1.67
N LYS A 60 3.13 -9.53 2.51
CA LYS A 60 3.15 -9.33 3.97
C LYS A 60 4.53 -9.61 4.61
N ASP A 61 5.30 -10.53 4.02
CA ASP A 61 6.62 -10.91 4.52
C ASP A 61 7.70 -9.84 4.25
N ALA A 62 7.40 -8.83 3.43
CA ALA A 62 8.27 -7.67 3.23
C ALA A 62 8.21 -6.65 4.39
N PHE A 63 7.23 -6.80 5.28
CA PHE A 63 7.03 -5.92 6.43
C PHE A 63 7.60 -6.56 7.70
N PHE A 64 8.13 -5.74 8.60
CA PHE A 64 8.54 -6.15 9.93
C PHE A 64 7.34 -6.50 10.81
N GLU A 65 6.24 -5.76 10.66
CA GLU A 65 4.95 -6.04 11.28
C GLU A 65 3.85 -5.88 10.23
N PHE A 66 2.92 -6.83 10.17
CA PHE A 66 1.75 -6.77 9.30
C PHE A 66 0.54 -7.42 9.98
N PHE A 67 -0.41 -6.61 10.47
CA PHE A 67 -1.62 -7.13 11.10
C PHE A 67 -2.77 -6.11 11.15
N THR A 68 -3.99 -6.62 11.25
CA THR A 68 -5.20 -5.81 11.50
C THR A 68 -5.44 -5.68 13.01
N LYS A 69 -5.65 -4.47 13.50
CA LYS A 69 -6.17 -4.21 14.86
C LYS A 69 -7.69 -4.44 14.84
N LYS A 70 -8.14 -5.39 15.67
CA LYS A 70 -9.56 -5.65 15.91
C LYS A 70 -10.09 -4.76 17.02
#